data_AF-A0A1S3I903-F1
#
_entry.id   AF-A0A1S3I903-F1
#
_cell.length_a   1.000
_cell.length_b   1.000
_cell.length_c   1.000
_cell.angle_alpha   90.00
_cell.angle_beta   90.00
_cell.angle_gamma   90.00
#
_symmetry.space_group_name_H-M   'P 1'
#
loop_
_entity.id
_entity.type
_entity.pdbx_description
1 polymer ?
#
loop_
_entity_poly.entity_id
_entity_poly.type
_entity_poly.pdbx_seq_one_letter_code
_entity_poly.pdbx_strand_id
1 'polypeptide(L)'
;MHYSFDFAQQLHYPSNAAQPGPIYFLTPRKCAIFGICCEALPQQVNYLIDESVNCSKGSNAVISFLHHFFETFGLGEKSVHLHCDNCSGQNKNRYVLYYFCWRVMRGMHTEVTLNFMPPGHTKFAPDWCFGLLKKCFRRSEVSCLNDLCSVVRESTPVSKVNIPQLVGQENGIVHVPTYNWQAYFNPVCKQDGDKKISHMRFSATNPGRVFYKSSLAEDELHVDLTSVEQHAQLQNMPERIEPPGLSYERKLYLYQNIRQFVREYQKDVVCPNPN
;
A
#
# COMPACT_ATOMS: atom_id res chain seq x y z
N MET A 1 -9.48 -12.71 -11.57
CA MET A 1 -9.74 -11.27 -11.36
C MET A 1 -8.48 -10.49 -11.70
N HIS A 2 -8.58 -9.23 -12.15
CA HIS A 2 -7.41 -8.40 -12.44
C HIS A 2 -7.40 -7.20 -11.49
N TYR A 3 -6.29 -7.00 -10.79
CA TYR A 3 -6.04 -5.82 -9.97
C TYR A 3 -4.74 -5.11 -10.36
N SER A 4 -4.70 -3.83 -10.06
CA SER A 4 -3.51 -2.99 -10.17
C SER A 4 -3.28 -2.27 -8.85
N PHE A 5 -2.03 -2.08 -8.45
CA PHE A 5 -1.74 -1.39 -7.20
C PHE A 5 -0.49 -0.52 -7.27
N ASP A 6 -0.53 0.61 -6.57
CA ASP A 6 0.60 1.53 -6.49
C ASP A 6 0.52 2.48 -5.28
N PHE A 7 1.63 3.16 -4.99
CA PHE A 7 1.65 4.29 -4.09
C PHE A 7 1.38 5.59 -4.82
N ALA A 8 0.50 6.41 -4.25
CA ALA A 8 0.38 7.80 -4.66
C ALA A 8 1.48 8.66 -4.00
N GLN A 9 1.64 9.87 -4.52
CA GLN A 9 2.34 10.94 -3.80
C GLN A 9 1.68 11.19 -2.44
N GLN A 10 2.50 11.37 -1.40
CA GLN A 10 2.02 11.67 -0.05
C GLN A 10 1.21 12.98 -0.04
N LEU A 11 0.15 12.99 0.75
CA LEU A 11 -0.64 14.20 1.05
C LEU A 11 -0.29 14.72 2.43
N HIS A 12 -0.49 16.02 2.63
CA HIS A 12 -0.22 16.68 3.90
C HIS A 12 -1.49 17.35 4.43
N TYR A 13 -1.70 17.32 5.74
CA TYR A 13 -2.79 18.02 6.41
C TYR A 13 -2.30 18.69 7.72
N PRO A 14 -2.85 19.85 8.13
CA PRO A 14 -3.93 20.57 7.48
C PRO A 14 -3.53 21.15 6.11
N SER A 15 -4.51 21.27 5.21
CA SER A 15 -4.36 21.86 3.88
C SER A 15 -5.58 22.73 3.56
N ASN A 16 -5.34 23.95 3.12
CA ASN A 16 -6.39 24.88 2.69
C ASN A 16 -5.92 25.63 1.45
N ALA A 17 -6.65 25.50 0.35
CA ALA A 17 -6.35 26.17 -0.92
C ALA A 17 -6.36 27.71 -0.82
N ALA A 18 -7.10 28.28 0.14
CA ALA A 18 -7.25 29.71 0.33
C ALA A 18 -6.18 30.36 1.23
N GLN A 19 -5.34 29.57 1.92
CA GLN A 19 -4.30 30.09 2.82
C GLN A 19 -2.90 29.54 2.49
N PRO A 20 -2.31 29.91 1.35
CA PRO A 20 -1.00 29.40 0.94
C PRO A 20 0.19 30.04 1.68
N GLY A 21 0.04 31.21 2.32
CA GLY A 21 1.20 32.04 2.71
C GLY A 21 2.21 31.37 3.67
N PRO A 22 1.92 31.25 4.98
CA PRO A 22 2.92 30.79 5.94
C PRO A 22 3.14 29.27 5.94
N ILE A 23 2.10 28.48 5.65
CA ILE A 23 2.16 27.02 5.73
C ILE A 23 2.96 26.38 4.58
N TYR A 24 3.14 27.09 3.46
CA TYR A 24 3.82 26.57 2.27
C TYR A 24 5.29 26.19 2.53
N PHE A 25 5.95 26.86 3.46
CA PHE A 25 7.33 26.55 3.87
C PHE A 25 7.42 25.55 5.02
N LEU A 26 6.28 25.10 5.55
CA LEU A 26 6.21 24.17 6.65
C LEU A 26 5.91 22.76 6.15
N THR A 27 6.12 21.76 7.00
CA THR A 27 5.78 20.36 6.72
C THR A 27 4.62 19.92 7.60
N PRO A 28 3.36 20.00 7.11
CA PRO A 28 2.21 19.54 7.86
C PRO A 28 2.26 18.02 8.09
N ARG A 29 1.27 17.49 8.81
CA ARG A 29 1.17 16.06 9.10
C ARG A 29 1.06 15.25 7.81
N LYS A 30 1.79 14.14 7.72
CA LYS A 30 1.92 13.37 6.48
C LYS A 30 0.94 12.20 6.44
N CYS A 31 0.32 11.98 5.28
CA CYS A 31 -0.47 10.80 4.96
C CYS A 31 0.09 10.18 3.68
N ALA A 32 0.59 8.94 3.74
CA ALA A 32 0.84 8.16 2.53
C ALA A 32 -0.48 7.53 2.04
N ILE A 33 -0.54 7.22 0.75
CA ILE A 33 -1.70 6.58 0.12
C ILE A 33 -1.22 5.41 -0.71
N PHE A 34 -1.79 4.24 -0.46
CA PHE A 34 -1.61 3.05 -1.29
C PHE A 34 -2.95 2.66 -1.90
N GLY A 35 -3.03 2.58 -3.22
CA GLY A 35 -4.25 2.27 -3.95
C GLY A 35 -4.20 0.86 -4.51
N ILE A 36 -5.28 0.10 -4.35
CA ILE A 36 -5.51 -1.16 -5.07
C ILE A 36 -6.80 -0.99 -5.87
N CYS A 37 -6.66 -0.99 -7.19
CA CYS A 37 -7.74 -0.86 -8.16
C CYS A 37 -8.15 -2.26 -8.66
N CYS A 38 -9.44 -2.53 -8.69
CA CYS A 38 -9.99 -3.62 -9.48
C CYS A 38 -10.12 -3.14 -10.93
N GLU A 39 -9.57 -3.89 -11.88
CA GLU A 39 -9.63 -3.50 -13.30
C GLU A 39 -10.96 -3.91 -13.93
N ALA A 40 -11.59 -4.96 -13.38
CA ALA A 40 -12.88 -5.47 -13.85
C ALA A 40 -14.09 -4.70 -13.28
N LEU A 41 -13.92 -4.03 -12.14
CA LEU A 41 -14.94 -3.22 -11.47
C LEU A 41 -14.36 -1.85 -11.22
N PRO A 42 -15.06 -0.73 -11.49
CA PRO A 42 -14.51 0.61 -11.32
C PRO A 42 -14.44 0.97 -9.83
N GLN A 43 -13.56 0.31 -9.08
CA GLN A 43 -13.38 0.46 -7.64
C GLN A 43 -11.90 0.44 -7.29
N GLN A 44 -11.48 1.45 -6.52
CA GLN A 44 -10.17 1.53 -5.93
C GLN A 44 -10.28 1.74 -4.43
N VAL A 45 -9.66 0.82 -3.68
CA VAL A 45 -9.47 0.98 -2.24
C VAL A 45 -8.19 1.78 -2.01
N ASN A 46 -8.32 2.92 -1.34
CA ASN A 46 -7.22 3.83 -1.02
C ASN A 46 -6.91 3.73 0.48
N TYR A 47 -5.82 3.04 0.79
CA TYR A 47 -5.29 2.93 2.14
C TYR A 47 -4.66 4.26 2.55
N LEU A 48 -5.25 4.94 3.52
CA LEU A 48 -4.76 6.18 4.10
C LEU A 48 -3.87 5.84 5.30
N ILE A 49 -2.58 6.18 5.17
CA ILE A 49 -1.53 5.79 6.11
C ILE A 49 -1.01 7.05 6.78
N ASP A 50 -1.55 7.37 7.96
CA ASP A 50 -1.05 8.47 8.77
C ASP A 50 0.39 8.21 9.24
N GLU A 51 1.21 9.26 9.35
CA GLU A 51 2.63 9.12 9.73
C GLU A 51 2.84 8.54 11.13
N SER A 52 1.86 8.61 12.03
CA SER A 52 1.96 7.98 13.36
C SER A 52 1.82 6.45 13.32
N VAL A 53 1.11 5.92 12.33
CA VAL A 53 0.86 4.48 12.16
C VAL A 53 1.66 3.86 11.02
N ASN A 54 2.57 4.64 10.41
CA ASN A 54 3.39 4.18 9.32
C ASN A 54 4.58 3.35 9.84
N CYS A 55 4.38 2.04 9.98
CA CYS A 55 5.37 1.13 10.57
C CYS A 55 6.63 0.92 9.70
N SER A 56 6.54 1.05 8.38
CA SER A 56 7.71 0.94 7.49
C SER A 56 7.39 1.39 6.06
N LYS A 57 8.41 1.90 5.36
CA LYS A 57 8.40 1.95 3.89
C LYS A 57 8.91 0.61 3.36
N GLY A 58 8.23 0.02 2.39
CA GLY A 58 8.71 -1.15 1.66
C GLY A 58 7.74 -2.34 1.68
N SER A 59 8.29 -3.54 1.51
CA SER A 59 7.51 -4.76 1.25
C SER A 59 6.56 -5.17 2.38
N ASN A 60 6.89 -4.91 3.66
CA ASN A 60 6.00 -5.26 4.78
C ASN A 60 4.64 -4.58 4.67
N ALA A 61 4.64 -3.27 4.38
CA ALA A 61 3.42 -2.50 4.20
C ALA A 61 2.65 -2.94 2.95
N VAL A 62 3.33 -3.06 1.80
CA VAL A 62 2.72 -3.52 0.54
C VAL A 62 2.04 -4.87 0.71
N ILE A 63 2.76 -5.85 1.27
CA ILE A 63 2.23 -7.21 1.46
C ILE A 63 1.05 -7.19 2.44
N SER A 64 1.14 -6.42 3.53
CA SER A 64 0.06 -6.33 4.52
C SER A 64 -1.22 -5.73 3.92
N PHE A 65 -1.10 -4.67 3.11
CA PHE A 65 -2.26 -4.06 2.43
C PHE A 65 -2.84 -4.97 1.36
N LEU A 66 -2.00 -5.66 0.58
CA LEU A 66 -2.45 -6.68 -0.37
C LEU A 66 -3.17 -7.83 0.34
N HIS A 67 -2.63 -8.29 1.47
CA HIS A 67 -3.21 -9.37 2.25
C HIS A 67 -4.58 -9.00 2.80
N HIS A 68 -4.66 -7.85 3.49
CA HIS A 68 -5.92 -7.29 3.96
C HIS A 68 -6.92 -7.08 2.82
N PHE A 69 -6.44 -6.62 1.66
CA PHE A 69 -7.30 -6.40 0.50
C PHE A 69 -7.95 -7.69 0.00
N PHE A 70 -7.17 -8.74 -0.23
CA PHE A 70 -7.73 -10.01 -0.71
C PHE A 70 -8.67 -10.66 0.30
N GLU A 71 -8.48 -10.43 1.61
CA GLU A 71 -9.37 -10.97 2.65
C GLU A 71 -10.67 -10.17 2.81
N THR A 72 -10.61 -8.85 2.61
CA THR A 72 -11.72 -7.95 2.93
C THR A 72 -12.51 -7.49 1.71
N PHE A 73 -11.80 -7.22 0.61
CA PHE A 73 -12.34 -6.66 -0.62
C PHE A 73 -12.25 -7.61 -1.82
N GLY A 74 -11.51 -8.71 -1.68
CA GLY A 74 -11.47 -9.77 -2.69
C GLY A 74 -12.86 -10.37 -2.91
N LEU A 75 -13.13 -10.85 -4.13
CA LEU A 75 -14.41 -11.42 -4.53
C LEU A 75 -14.41 -12.96 -4.45
N GLY A 76 -13.46 -13.54 -3.70
CA GLY A 76 -13.27 -14.97 -3.59
C GLY A 76 -12.55 -15.61 -4.79
N GLU A 77 -11.91 -14.80 -5.63
CA GLU A 77 -11.16 -15.29 -6.79
C GLU A 77 -10.05 -16.27 -6.39
N LYS A 78 -9.85 -17.30 -7.23
CA LYS A 78 -8.75 -18.25 -7.08
C LYS A 78 -7.62 -18.00 -8.07
N SER A 79 -7.91 -17.40 -9.22
CA SER A 79 -6.91 -16.93 -10.17
C SER A 79 -6.92 -15.40 -10.24
N VAL A 80 -5.74 -14.81 -10.05
CA VAL A 80 -5.57 -13.35 -10.02
C VAL A 80 -4.44 -12.89 -10.93
N HIS A 81 -4.70 -11.83 -11.70
CA HIS A 81 -3.72 -11.10 -12.48
C HIS A 81 -3.44 -9.77 -11.79
N LEU A 82 -2.18 -9.46 -11.59
CA LEU A 82 -1.72 -8.28 -10.87
C LEU A 82 -0.83 -7.48 -11.77
N HIS A 83 -1.07 -6.17 -11.80
CA HIS A 83 -0.14 -5.21 -12.38
C HIS A 83 0.36 -4.27 -11.29
N CYS A 84 1.61 -3.84 -11.38
CA CYS A 84 2.18 -2.83 -10.48
C CYS A 84 3.39 -2.15 -11.12
N ASP A 85 3.76 -0.98 -10.60
CA ASP A 85 4.94 -0.26 -11.07
C ASP A 85 6.25 -1.03 -10.78
N ASN A 86 7.25 -0.86 -11.64
CA ASN A 86 8.55 -1.53 -11.58
C ASN A 86 9.50 -0.88 -10.55
N CYS A 87 8.99 -0.61 -9.35
CA CYS A 87 9.74 -0.01 -8.26
C CYS A 87 10.38 -1.09 -7.37
N SER A 88 11.70 -1.27 -7.46
CA SER A 88 12.47 -2.28 -6.70
C SER A 88 12.40 -2.13 -5.18
N GLY A 89 12.22 -0.91 -4.67
CA GLY A 89 12.12 -0.66 -3.23
C GLY A 89 10.76 -1.04 -2.63
N GLN A 90 9.73 -1.22 -3.45
CA GLN A 90 8.33 -1.38 -2.99
C GLN A 90 7.69 -2.64 -3.55
N ASN A 91 7.46 -2.68 -4.86
CA ASN A 91 6.66 -3.71 -5.52
C ASN A 91 7.53 -4.85 -6.05
N LYS A 92 8.65 -4.52 -6.70
CA LYS A 92 9.61 -5.51 -7.23
C LYS A 92 10.62 -5.90 -6.17
N ASN A 93 10.11 -6.50 -5.11
CA ASN A 93 10.87 -6.95 -3.96
C ASN A 93 10.71 -8.48 -3.81
N ARG A 94 11.80 -9.19 -3.51
CA ARG A 94 11.79 -10.64 -3.27
C ARG A 94 10.69 -11.09 -2.29
N TYR A 95 10.42 -10.32 -1.24
CA TYR A 95 9.40 -10.67 -0.25
C TYR A 95 7.98 -10.66 -0.84
N VAL A 96 7.70 -9.81 -1.82
CA VAL A 96 6.41 -9.79 -2.53
C VAL A 96 6.25 -11.07 -3.38
N LEU A 97 7.34 -11.57 -3.97
CA LEU A 97 7.34 -12.83 -4.71
C LEU A 97 7.09 -14.02 -3.79
N TYR A 98 7.81 -14.07 -2.67
CA TYR A 98 7.62 -15.11 -1.65
C TYR A 98 6.21 -15.06 -1.06
N TYR A 99 5.62 -13.88 -0.91
CA TYR A 99 4.24 -13.73 -0.46
C TYR A 99 3.23 -14.37 -1.43
N PHE A 100 3.35 -14.15 -2.74
CA PHE A 100 2.44 -14.78 -3.70
C PHE A 100 2.63 -16.29 -3.80
N CYS A 101 3.89 -16.75 -3.75
CA CYS A 101 4.20 -18.17 -3.61
C CYS A 101 3.54 -18.76 -2.35
N TRP A 102 3.72 -18.10 -1.21
CA TRP A 102 3.12 -18.49 0.08
C TRP A 102 1.59 -18.54 0.00
N ARG A 103 0.93 -17.54 -0.60
CA ARG A 103 -0.54 -17.54 -0.78
C ARG A 103 -1.04 -18.71 -1.60
N VAL A 104 -0.31 -19.09 -2.66
CA VAL A 104 -0.66 -20.24 -3.50
C VAL A 104 -0.49 -21.55 -2.73
N MET A 105 0.63 -21.70 -2.02
CA MET A 105 0.89 -22.89 -1.19
C MET A 105 -0.10 -23.04 -0.03
N ARG A 106 -0.63 -21.92 0.49
CA ARG A 106 -1.71 -21.90 1.49
C ARG A 106 -3.10 -22.17 0.92
N GLY A 107 -3.24 -22.39 -0.39
CA GLY A 107 -4.52 -22.63 -1.06
C GLY A 107 -5.45 -21.41 -1.10
N MET A 108 -4.94 -20.22 -0.76
CA MET A 108 -5.72 -18.98 -0.82
C MET A 108 -6.03 -18.63 -2.29
N HIS A 109 -5.05 -18.83 -3.16
CA HIS A 109 -5.18 -18.74 -4.62
C HIS A 109 -4.65 -20.02 -5.27
N THR A 110 -5.21 -20.40 -6.43
CA THR A 110 -4.68 -21.47 -7.28
C THR A 110 -3.65 -20.95 -8.28
N GLU A 111 -3.81 -19.69 -8.71
CA GLU A 111 -2.92 -19.06 -9.67
C GLU A 111 -2.77 -17.56 -9.38
N VAL A 112 -1.53 -17.07 -9.46
CA VAL A 112 -1.22 -15.65 -9.34
C VAL A 112 -0.29 -15.28 -10.50
N THR A 113 -0.69 -14.31 -11.31
CA THR A 113 0.18 -13.68 -12.31
C THR A 113 0.55 -12.28 -11.84
N LEU A 114 1.84 -11.97 -11.76
CA LEU A 114 2.35 -10.64 -11.40
C LEU A 114 3.10 -10.05 -12.59
N ASN A 115 2.63 -8.90 -13.08
CA ASN A 115 3.21 -8.18 -14.20
C ASN A 115 3.72 -6.81 -13.73
N PHE A 116 4.92 -6.44 -14.15
CA PHE A 116 5.45 -5.10 -13.94
C PHE A 116 5.25 -4.23 -15.16
N MET A 117 4.87 -2.97 -14.91
CA MET A 117 4.79 -1.98 -15.97
C MET A 117 6.19 -1.67 -16.54
N PRO A 118 6.30 -1.43 -17.86
CA PRO A 118 7.56 -0.98 -18.46
C PRO A 118 8.04 0.33 -17.82
N PRO A 119 9.37 0.53 -17.65
CA PRO A 119 9.89 1.82 -17.20
C PRO A 119 9.43 2.96 -18.10
N GLY A 120 8.95 4.05 -17.51
CA GLY A 120 8.45 5.21 -18.25
C GLY A 120 7.01 5.07 -18.80
N HIS A 121 6.24 4.09 -18.30
CA HIS A 121 4.81 4.01 -18.63
C HIS A 121 4.09 5.33 -18.28
N THR A 122 3.13 5.72 -19.13
CA THR A 122 2.46 7.03 -19.01
C THR A 122 1.17 6.96 -18.18
N LYS A 123 0.51 5.79 -18.13
CA LYS A 123 -0.81 5.64 -17.53
C LYS A 123 -0.97 4.27 -16.90
N PHE A 124 -1.41 4.28 -15.65
CA PHE A 124 -1.78 3.10 -14.88
C PHE A 124 -3.16 3.33 -14.22
N ALA A 125 -3.97 2.29 -14.01
CA ALA A 125 -5.34 2.50 -13.51
C ALA A 125 -5.39 3.21 -12.13
N PRO A 126 -4.47 2.90 -11.18
CA PRO A 126 -4.38 3.66 -9.94
C PRO A 126 -4.10 5.15 -10.11
N ASP A 127 -3.32 5.55 -11.13
CA ASP A 127 -2.99 6.95 -11.39
C ASP A 127 -4.21 7.79 -11.73
N TRP A 128 -5.18 7.20 -12.45
CA TRP A 128 -6.44 7.88 -12.76
C TRP A 128 -7.23 8.19 -11.49
N CYS A 129 -7.41 7.19 -10.62
CA CYS A 129 -8.09 7.33 -9.33
C CYS A 129 -7.37 8.32 -8.41
N PHE A 130 -6.03 8.27 -8.35
CA PHE A 130 -5.23 9.25 -7.61
C PHE A 130 -5.34 10.65 -8.20
N GLY A 131 -5.43 10.79 -9.51
CA GLY A 131 -5.63 12.07 -10.19
C GLY A 131 -6.96 12.72 -9.80
N LEU A 132 -8.04 11.95 -9.73
CA LEU A 132 -9.34 12.41 -9.24
C LEU A 132 -9.28 12.82 -7.77
N LEU A 133 -8.67 11.99 -6.92
CA LEU A 133 -8.45 12.28 -5.51
C LEU A 133 -7.68 13.59 -5.32
N LYS A 134 -6.53 13.76 -6.00
CA LYS A 134 -5.71 14.97 -5.93
C LYS A 134 -6.46 16.21 -6.43
N LYS A 135 -7.30 16.08 -7.46
CA LYS A 135 -8.13 17.18 -7.98
C LYS A 135 -9.16 17.62 -6.93
N CYS A 136 -9.79 16.68 -6.24
CA CYS A 136 -10.71 16.97 -5.13
C CYS A 136 -9.96 17.61 -3.96
N PHE A 137 -8.88 16.97 -3.49
CA PHE A 137 -8.05 17.44 -2.38
C PHE A 137 -7.59 18.90 -2.54
N ARG A 138 -7.11 19.29 -3.73
CA ARG A 138 -6.66 20.68 -4.00
C ARG A 138 -7.76 21.74 -3.89
N ARG A 139 -9.03 21.34 -3.84
CA ARG A 139 -10.20 22.23 -3.74
C ARG A 139 -10.92 22.07 -2.39
N SER A 140 -10.42 21.21 -1.53
CA SER A 140 -11.01 20.91 -0.22
C SER A 140 -10.18 21.53 0.88
N GLU A 141 -10.86 21.95 1.95
CA GLU A 141 -10.22 22.21 3.22
C GLU A 141 -10.11 20.89 3.98
N VAL A 142 -8.89 20.51 4.36
CA VAL A 142 -8.60 19.25 5.02
C VAL A 142 -7.88 19.56 6.31
N SER A 143 -8.51 19.33 7.46
CA SER A 143 -7.91 19.60 8.77
C SER A 143 -7.37 18.34 9.45
N CYS A 144 -7.98 17.18 9.18
CA CYS A 144 -7.65 15.90 9.82
C CYS A 144 -7.75 14.73 8.84
N LEU A 145 -7.41 13.52 9.30
CA LEU A 145 -7.48 12.30 8.50
C LEU A 145 -8.93 11.94 8.12
N ASN A 146 -9.90 12.25 8.97
CA ASN A 146 -11.32 12.05 8.63
C ASN A 146 -11.77 12.94 7.45
N ASP A 147 -11.23 14.16 7.35
CA ASP A 147 -11.49 15.01 6.19
C ASP A 147 -10.85 14.42 4.93
N LEU A 148 -9.67 13.80 5.03
CA LEU A 148 -9.09 13.05 3.91
C LEU A 148 -9.98 11.89 3.47
N CYS A 149 -10.58 11.13 4.40
CA CYS A 149 -11.55 10.08 4.05
C CYS A 149 -12.73 10.66 3.26
N SER A 150 -13.25 11.81 3.69
CA SER A 150 -14.33 12.51 2.98
C SER A 150 -13.87 12.92 1.58
N VAL A 151 -12.67 13.50 1.44
CA VAL A 151 -12.09 13.85 0.13
C VAL A 151 -11.97 12.64 -0.79
N VAL A 152 -11.58 11.47 -0.29
CA VAL A 152 -11.53 10.24 -1.10
C VAL A 152 -12.92 9.89 -1.63
N ARG A 153 -13.96 9.88 -0.78
CA ARG A 153 -15.33 9.57 -1.21
C ARG A 153 -15.86 10.60 -2.21
N GLU A 154 -15.68 11.89 -1.89
CA GLU A 154 -16.15 13.02 -2.69
C GLU A 154 -15.33 13.26 -3.97
N SER A 155 -14.20 12.56 -4.14
CA SER A 155 -13.49 12.57 -5.41
C SER A 155 -14.26 11.88 -6.53
N THR A 156 -15.18 10.97 -6.17
CA THR A 156 -16.03 10.20 -7.08
C THR A 156 -17.43 10.05 -6.49
N PRO A 157 -18.18 11.15 -6.32
CA PRO A 157 -19.39 11.16 -5.48
C PRO A 157 -20.54 10.34 -6.09
N VAL A 158 -20.64 10.31 -7.42
CA VAL A 158 -21.67 9.56 -8.15
C VAL A 158 -21.23 8.13 -8.42
N SER A 159 -20.03 7.96 -9.00
CA SER A 159 -19.51 6.65 -9.41
C SER A 159 -18.99 5.79 -8.26
N LYS A 160 -18.67 6.39 -7.11
CA LYS A 160 -18.15 5.73 -5.90
C LYS A 160 -16.93 4.84 -6.15
N VAL A 161 -16.11 5.20 -7.13
CA VAL A 161 -14.90 4.45 -7.48
C VAL A 161 -13.90 4.46 -6.34
N ASN A 162 -13.61 5.63 -5.77
CA ASN A 162 -12.63 5.77 -4.71
C ASN A 162 -13.24 5.47 -3.33
N ILE A 163 -12.70 4.44 -2.69
CA ILE A 163 -13.12 3.97 -1.36
C ILE A 163 -11.97 4.24 -0.38
N PRO A 164 -12.17 5.01 0.71
CA PRO A 164 -11.13 5.17 1.73
C PRO A 164 -11.07 3.95 2.65
N GLN A 165 -9.84 3.50 2.94
CA GLN A 165 -9.54 2.54 3.99
C GLN A 165 -8.54 3.18 4.96
N LEU A 166 -8.93 3.39 6.22
CA LEU A 166 -7.99 3.86 7.23
C LEU A 166 -7.07 2.71 7.64
N VAL A 167 -5.75 2.95 7.60
CA VAL A 167 -4.78 2.02 8.19
C VAL A 167 -4.73 2.17 9.70
N GLY A 168 -4.87 3.40 10.18
CA GLY A 168 -5.00 3.73 11.58
C GLY A 168 -5.43 5.18 11.76
N GLN A 169 -5.64 5.58 13.00
CA GLN A 169 -6.00 6.94 13.40
C GLN A 169 -4.77 7.71 13.88
N GLU A 170 -4.90 9.03 13.94
CA GLU A 170 -3.84 9.94 14.37
C GLU A 170 -3.38 9.73 15.82
N ASN A 171 -4.22 9.10 16.65
CA ASN A 171 -3.93 8.76 18.04
C ASN A 171 -3.19 7.42 18.20
N GLY A 172 -2.88 6.73 17.10
CA GLY A 172 -2.16 5.45 17.10
C GLY A 172 -3.05 4.21 17.09
N ILE A 173 -4.38 4.33 17.07
CA ILE A 173 -5.27 3.17 16.89
C ILE A 173 -5.03 2.58 15.49
N VAL A 174 -4.70 1.29 15.42
CA VAL A 174 -4.45 0.57 14.16
C VAL A 174 -5.70 -0.21 13.76
N HIS A 175 -6.16 -0.01 12.52
CA HIS A 175 -7.27 -0.74 11.90
C HIS A 175 -6.76 -1.83 10.95
N VAL A 176 -5.72 -1.52 10.17
CA VAL A 176 -5.07 -2.47 9.26
C VAL A 176 -3.66 -2.75 9.79
N PRO A 177 -3.42 -3.91 10.43
CA PRO A 177 -2.12 -4.22 10.99
C PRO A 177 -1.07 -4.38 9.89
N THR A 178 0.16 -3.91 10.17
CA THR A 178 1.33 -4.26 9.37
C THR A 178 2.04 -5.43 10.01
N TYR A 179 2.34 -6.46 9.22
CA TYR A 179 3.03 -7.66 9.66
C TYR A 179 4.49 -7.68 9.19
N ASN A 180 5.36 -8.35 9.95
CA ASN A 180 6.78 -8.47 9.65
C ASN A 180 7.07 -9.60 8.65
N TRP A 181 6.55 -9.46 7.43
CA TRP A 181 6.75 -10.39 6.32
C TRP A 181 8.22 -10.61 5.97
N GLN A 182 9.07 -9.59 6.11
CA GLN A 182 10.51 -9.73 5.85
C GLN A 182 11.15 -10.74 6.82
N ALA A 183 10.96 -10.55 8.13
CA ALA A 183 11.48 -11.50 9.12
C ALA A 183 10.87 -12.89 8.94
N TYR A 184 9.59 -12.95 8.59
CA TYR A 184 8.87 -14.20 8.36
C TYR A 184 9.41 -15.01 7.19
N PHE A 185 9.74 -14.37 6.08
CA PHE A 185 10.26 -15.06 4.89
C PHE A 185 11.78 -15.23 4.91
N ASN A 186 12.54 -14.48 5.70
CA ASN A 186 14.01 -14.58 5.75
C ASN A 186 14.57 -16.01 5.89
N PRO A 187 13.99 -16.91 6.72
CA PRO A 187 14.49 -18.29 6.83
C PRO A 187 14.46 -19.08 5.51
N VAL A 188 13.52 -18.74 4.62
CA VAL A 188 13.32 -19.43 3.33
C VAL A 188 13.76 -18.60 2.13
N CYS A 189 13.95 -17.29 2.30
CA CYS A 189 14.22 -16.33 1.23
C CYS A 189 15.69 -16.36 0.82
N LYS A 190 16.05 -17.30 -0.07
CA LYS A 190 17.45 -17.54 -0.49
C LYS A 190 17.86 -16.86 -1.79
N GLN A 191 16.90 -16.35 -2.55
CA GLN A 191 17.15 -15.77 -3.87
C GLN A 191 16.64 -14.34 -3.95
N ASP A 192 17.48 -13.48 -4.51
CA ASP A 192 17.09 -12.13 -4.87
C ASP A 192 16.37 -12.15 -6.22
N GLY A 193 15.31 -11.33 -6.34
CA GLY A 193 14.57 -11.20 -7.59
C GLY A 193 15.43 -10.53 -8.66
N ASP A 194 15.54 -11.14 -9.84
CA ASP A 194 16.24 -10.52 -10.96
C ASP A 194 15.47 -9.29 -11.45
N LYS A 195 16.20 -8.17 -11.56
CA LYS A 195 15.68 -6.88 -12.02
C LYS A 195 15.18 -6.92 -13.48
N LYS A 196 15.55 -7.92 -14.27
CA LYS A 196 15.10 -8.06 -15.67
C LYS A 196 13.74 -8.75 -15.84
N ILE A 197 13.20 -9.34 -14.77
CA ILE A 197 11.93 -10.08 -14.84
C ILE A 197 10.75 -9.11 -14.93
N SER A 198 9.88 -9.28 -15.93
CA SER A 198 8.71 -8.41 -16.15
C SER A 198 7.40 -9.13 -15.86
N HIS A 199 7.34 -10.42 -16.13
CA HIS A 199 6.15 -11.25 -15.96
C HIS A 199 6.47 -12.45 -15.09
N MET A 200 5.65 -12.70 -14.09
CA MET A 200 5.78 -13.84 -13.18
C MET A 200 4.45 -14.57 -13.00
N ARG A 201 4.52 -15.88 -12.82
CA ARG A 201 3.36 -16.74 -12.61
C ARG A 201 3.65 -17.77 -11.53
N PHE A 202 2.70 -17.93 -10.62
CA PHE A 202 2.70 -18.88 -9.52
C PHE A 202 1.48 -19.78 -9.68
N SER A 203 1.65 -21.09 -9.49
CA SER A 203 0.57 -22.07 -9.68
C SER A 203 0.56 -23.12 -8.59
N ALA A 204 -0.63 -23.50 -8.13
CA ALA A 204 -0.83 -24.60 -7.19
C ALA A 204 -0.39 -25.96 -7.75
N THR A 205 -0.32 -26.10 -9.08
CA THR A 205 0.20 -27.33 -9.73
C THR A 205 1.72 -27.47 -9.59
N ASN A 206 2.42 -26.37 -9.31
CA ASN A 206 3.87 -26.32 -9.14
C ASN A 206 4.20 -25.48 -7.89
N PRO A 207 3.86 -25.95 -6.69
CA PRO A 207 4.04 -25.19 -5.46
C PRO A 207 5.53 -24.91 -5.20
N GLY A 208 5.84 -23.73 -4.69
CA GLY A 208 7.23 -23.35 -4.41
C GLY A 208 8.01 -22.79 -5.61
N ARG A 209 7.46 -22.92 -6.82
CA ARG A 209 8.09 -22.49 -8.08
C ARG A 209 7.49 -21.19 -8.60
N VAL A 210 8.36 -20.32 -9.13
CA VAL A 210 7.96 -19.16 -9.92
C VAL A 210 8.36 -19.38 -11.36
N PHE A 211 7.42 -19.15 -12.26
CA PHE A 211 7.65 -19.06 -13.70
C PHE A 211 7.82 -17.60 -14.07
N TYR A 212 8.76 -17.26 -14.95
CA TYR A 212 9.04 -15.89 -15.30
C TYR A 212 9.46 -15.69 -16.77
N LYS A 213 9.23 -14.47 -17.26
CA LYS A 213 9.65 -13.99 -18.58
C LYS A 213 10.15 -12.54 -18.51
N SER A 214 11.16 -12.20 -19.30
CA SER A 214 11.63 -10.81 -19.42
C SER A 214 10.76 -10.01 -20.40
N SER A 215 10.20 -10.69 -21.41
CA SER A 215 9.31 -10.15 -22.44
C SER A 215 8.21 -11.16 -22.80
N LEU A 216 7.10 -10.70 -23.37
CA LEU A 216 5.99 -11.56 -23.82
C LEU A 216 6.41 -12.52 -24.95
N ALA A 217 7.46 -12.19 -25.71
CA ALA A 217 7.96 -13.00 -26.82
C ALA A 217 9.00 -14.05 -26.40
N GLU A 218 9.48 -14.03 -25.15
CA GLU A 218 10.47 -14.97 -24.65
C GLU A 218 9.82 -16.25 -24.09
N ASP A 219 10.62 -17.32 -24.08
CA ASP A 219 10.26 -18.59 -23.45
C ASP A 219 10.11 -18.42 -21.93
N GLU A 220 9.21 -19.22 -21.36
CA GLU A 220 8.98 -19.22 -19.92
C GLU A 220 10.10 -19.98 -19.21
N LEU A 221 10.87 -19.27 -18.38
CA LEU A 221 11.84 -19.87 -17.48
C LEU A 221 11.19 -20.10 -16.11
N HIS A 222 11.85 -20.89 -15.26
CA HIS A 222 11.38 -21.11 -13.91
C HIS A 222 12.52 -21.20 -12.91
N VAL A 223 12.22 -20.86 -11.67
CA VAL A 223 13.11 -20.94 -10.53
C VAL A 223 12.32 -21.44 -9.32
N ASP A 224 12.91 -22.34 -8.55
CA ASP A 224 12.35 -22.84 -7.30
C ASP A 224 12.69 -21.85 -6.17
N LEU A 225 11.67 -21.19 -5.62
CA LEU A 225 11.82 -20.20 -4.54
C LEU A 225 11.88 -20.86 -3.16
N THR A 226 11.05 -21.87 -2.93
CA THR A 226 10.98 -22.56 -1.64
C THR A 226 10.49 -23.99 -1.83
N SER A 227 10.87 -24.90 -0.94
CA SER A 227 10.36 -26.27 -0.95
C SER A 227 9.08 -26.41 -0.11
N VAL A 228 8.35 -27.50 -0.30
CA VAL A 228 7.15 -27.80 0.50
C VAL A 228 7.51 -27.96 1.99
N GLU A 229 8.67 -28.55 2.29
CA GLU A 229 9.15 -28.73 3.66
C GLU A 229 9.51 -27.40 4.33
N GLN A 230 10.13 -26.49 3.58
CA GLN A 230 10.44 -25.14 4.07
C GLN A 230 9.15 -24.34 4.30
N HIS A 231 8.17 -24.47 3.41
CA HIS A 231 6.88 -23.82 3.59
C HIS A 231 6.07 -24.40 4.75
N ALA A 232 6.28 -25.67 5.12
CA ALA A 232 5.63 -26.26 6.30
C ALA A 232 6.01 -25.52 7.61
N GLN A 233 7.11 -24.75 7.62
CA GLN A 233 7.50 -23.89 8.74
C GLN A 233 6.70 -22.56 8.77
N LEU A 234 5.99 -22.22 7.69
CA LEU A 234 5.29 -20.96 7.47
C LEU A 234 3.76 -21.11 7.54
N GLN A 235 3.27 -21.77 8.59
CA GLN A 235 1.84 -22.03 8.80
C GLN A 235 1.08 -20.93 9.56
N ASN A 236 1.76 -20.07 10.30
CA ASN A 236 1.11 -19.02 11.08
C ASN A 236 1.11 -17.68 10.33
N MET A 237 0.43 -16.67 10.89
CA MET A 237 0.64 -15.29 10.43
C MET A 237 1.94 -14.75 11.01
N PRO A 238 2.66 -13.85 10.31
CA PRO A 238 3.82 -13.19 10.88
C PRO A 238 3.46 -12.36 12.11
N GLU A 239 4.48 -11.97 12.89
CA GLU A 239 4.30 -11.04 13.99
C GLU A 239 3.84 -9.66 13.49
N ARG A 240 2.96 -9.03 14.27
CA ARG A 240 2.53 -7.65 14.07
C ARG A 240 3.67 -6.69 14.42
N ILE A 241 3.88 -5.68 13.57
CA ILE A 241 4.76 -4.55 13.86
C ILE A 241 3.93 -3.45 14.54
N GLU A 242 4.29 -3.10 15.76
CA GLU A 242 3.69 -1.95 16.43
C GLU A 242 4.10 -0.63 15.77
N PRO A 243 3.17 0.30 15.56
CA PRO A 243 3.49 1.60 15.02
C PRO A 243 4.40 2.38 15.97
N PRO A 244 5.44 3.06 15.47
CA PRO A 244 6.35 3.82 16.31
C PRO A 244 5.70 5.07 16.93
N GLY A 245 4.53 5.49 16.43
CA GLY A 245 3.93 6.77 16.78
C GLY A 245 4.72 7.95 16.21
N LEU A 246 4.34 9.16 16.61
CA LEU A 246 5.13 10.36 16.33
C LEU A 246 6.32 10.45 17.28
N SER A 247 7.51 10.72 16.75
CA SER A 247 8.66 11.07 17.58
C SER A 247 8.39 12.36 18.38
N TYR A 248 9.07 12.52 19.52
CA TYR A 248 8.95 13.73 20.34
C TYR A 248 9.22 15.00 19.52
N GLU A 249 10.31 15.01 18.73
CA GLU A 249 10.67 16.12 17.84
C GLU A 249 9.57 16.44 16.83
N ARG A 250 8.94 15.40 16.26
CA ARG A 250 7.85 15.58 15.30
C ARG A 250 6.59 16.12 15.98
N LYS A 251 6.24 15.63 17.18
CA LYS A 251 5.14 16.19 17.98
C LYS A 251 5.39 17.66 18.30
N LEU A 252 6.58 17.99 18.79
CA LEU A 252 6.98 19.37 19.11
C LEU A 252 6.89 20.28 17.89
N TYR A 253 7.41 19.83 16.74
CA TYR A 253 7.32 20.58 15.49
C TYR A 253 5.88 20.85 15.07
N LEU A 254 5.01 19.83 15.07
CA LEU A 254 3.61 19.97 14.72
C LEU A 254 2.89 20.93 15.69
N TYR A 255 3.14 20.79 16.98
CA TYR A 255 2.57 21.62 18.03
C TYR A 255 2.96 23.10 17.89
N GLN A 256 4.24 23.39 17.63
CA GLN A 256 4.75 24.77 17.54
C GLN A 256 4.42 25.44 16.21
N ASN A 257 4.56 24.72 15.08
CA ASN A 257 4.55 25.33 13.76
C ASN A 257 3.23 25.12 13.02
N ILE A 258 2.56 23.98 13.21
CA ILE A 258 1.39 23.58 12.41
C ILE A 258 0.07 23.83 13.14
N ARG A 259 0.05 23.73 14.47
CA ARG A 259 -1.16 23.77 15.31
C ARG A 259 -2.06 24.98 15.08
N GLN A 260 -1.49 26.14 14.76
CA GLN A 260 -2.25 27.37 14.46
C GLN A 260 -3.14 27.27 13.21
N PHE A 261 -2.80 26.36 12.28
CA PHE A 261 -3.56 26.12 11.04
C PHE A 261 -4.60 25.00 11.17
N VAL A 262 -4.66 24.34 12.34
CA VAL A 262 -5.62 23.28 12.62
C VAL A 262 -6.84 23.87 13.33
N ARG A 263 -8.05 23.43 12.93
CA ARG A 263 -9.30 23.80 13.60
C ARG A 263 -9.25 23.43 15.08
N GLU A 264 -9.80 24.29 15.95
CA GLU A 264 -9.68 24.17 17.42
C GLU A 264 -9.96 22.75 17.94
N TYR A 265 -11.07 22.13 17.51
CA TYR A 265 -11.49 20.79 17.96
C TYR A 265 -10.60 19.64 17.47
N GLN A 266 -9.69 19.86 16.52
CA GLN A 266 -8.77 18.85 15.98
C GLN A 266 -7.32 19.04 16.43
N LYS A 267 -7.00 20.16 17.09
CA LYS A 267 -5.61 20.52 17.43
C LYS A 267 -4.90 19.43 18.22
N ASP A 268 -5.55 18.86 19.24
CA ASP A 268 -4.92 17.86 20.11
C ASP A 268 -4.75 16.49 19.45
N VAL A 269 -5.54 16.20 18.41
CA VAL A 269 -5.44 14.94 17.65
C VAL A 269 -4.35 15.07 16.58
N VAL A 270 -4.39 16.15 15.79
CA VAL A 270 -3.50 16.35 14.65
C VAL A 270 -2.12 16.85 15.09
N CYS A 271 -2.06 17.72 16.10
CA CYS A 271 -0.86 18.35 16.64
C CYS A 271 -0.84 18.21 18.19
N PRO A 272 -0.70 16.98 18.71
CA PRO A 272 -0.77 16.70 20.14
C PRO A 272 0.31 17.46 20.93
N ASN A 273 0.02 17.73 22.20
CA ASN A 273 1.04 18.25 23.12
C ASN A 273 2.18 17.22 23.23
N PRO A 274 3.45 17.64 23.10
CA PRO A 274 4.59 16.74 23.27
C PRO A 274 4.79 16.23 24.72
N ASN A 275 4.17 16.89 25.72
CA ASN A 275 4.22 16.53 27.14
C ASN A 275 3.07 15.63 27.58
#